data_AF-A0A6G0KD36-F1
#
_entry.id   AF-A0A6G0KD36-F1
#
_cell.length_a   1.000
_cell.length_b   1.000
_cell.length_c   1.000
_cell.angle_alpha   90.00
_cell.angle_beta   90.00
_cell.angle_gamma   90.00
#
_symmetry.space_group_name_H-M   'P 1'
#
loop_
_entity.id
_entity.type
_entity.pdbx_description
1 polymer ?
#
loop_
_entity_poly.entity_id
_entity_poly.type
_entity_poly.pdbx_seq_one_letter_code
_entity_poly.pdbx_strand_id
1 'polypeptide(L)'
;MGAAWVDRAGGIDLAHQPAECSAMGRCDRATGTCTCESGFEGLACERLACPNACSGNGRCVSMRDAATLHDDRHFYASTTYTLWDADKIMGCQCDPGFTGMDCSMRMCPRGDDPLTTGQVNAVQTITCTCNSCTGTFALSFRGRVTANLASTATSSDLETALEALDNIYGVTVVAAAPLCSSGGASTSITFTNNPGNLPNLQVLNNLSNGGTVTVSTTTVGTRENVYCSNRGICDFSTGVCKCFAGVFSGDGALAASAGPRGDCGYQTGASVCPSTTNGVCDGKGTCSGTPSFVCTCNAGFTGFDCSLRSCPKVLRQEFEHQR
;
A
#
# COMPACT_ATOMS: atom_id res chain seq x y z
N MET A 1 1.96 34.90 -13.81
CA MET A 1 3.27 34.64 -13.17
C MET A 1 3.06 33.58 -12.10
N GLY A 2 4.06 32.75 -11.82
CA GLY A 2 4.05 31.76 -10.75
C GLY A 2 5.39 31.79 -10.00
N ALA A 3 5.46 31.15 -8.83
CA ALA A 3 6.70 31.11 -8.05
C ALA A 3 7.82 30.45 -8.86
N ALA A 4 9.01 31.04 -8.94
CA ALA A 4 10.10 30.54 -9.76
C ALA A 4 10.58 29.14 -9.34
N TRP A 5 10.89 28.27 -10.31
CA TRP A 5 11.58 26.99 -10.07
C TRP A 5 13.06 27.19 -9.74
N VAL A 6 13.68 28.15 -10.42
CA VAL A 6 15.07 28.51 -10.24
C VAL A 6 15.15 30.04 -10.27
N ASP A 7 15.65 30.63 -9.19
CA ASP A 7 15.96 32.05 -9.11
C ASP A 7 17.21 32.29 -8.25
N ARG A 8 17.71 33.53 -8.27
CA ARG A 8 18.78 33.92 -7.35
C ARG A 8 18.17 34.18 -5.98
N ALA A 9 18.71 33.53 -4.95
CA ALA A 9 18.34 33.85 -3.58
C ALA A 9 18.65 35.33 -3.29
N GLY A 10 17.62 36.08 -2.88
CA GLY A 10 17.72 37.50 -2.53
C GLY A 10 18.10 37.74 -1.07
N GLY A 11 18.08 36.70 -0.23
CA GLY A 11 18.34 36.77 1.20
C GLY A 11 17.97 35.47 1.92
N ILE A 12 18.00 35.50 3.25
CA ILE A 12 17.52 34.40 4.10
C ILE A 12 16.02 34.24 3.88
N ASP A 13 15.60 33.01 3.58
CA ASP A 13 14.20 32.65 3.28
C ASP A 13 13.55 33.47 2.15
N LEU A 14 14.38 34.07 1.28
CA LEU A 14 13.94 34.89 0.16
C LEU A 14 14.44 34.28 -1.16
N ALA A 15 13.67 33.34 -1.67
CA ALA A 15 13.81 32.70 -2.97
C ALA A 15 12.41 32.40 -3.56
N HIS A 16 12.34 31.84 -4.75
CA HIS A 16 11.11 31.49 -5.47
C HIS A 16 10.16 32.67 -5.72
N GLN A 17 10.72 33.84 -6.03
CA GLN A 17 9.92 35.03 -6.34
C GLN A 17 9.03 34.80 -7.58
N PRO A 18 7.89 35.51 -7.71
CA PRO A 18 7.05 35.37 -8.89
C PRO A 18 7.81 35.68 -10.19
N ALA A 19 7.75 34.75 -11.14
CA ALA A 19 8.39 34.85 -12.44
C ALA A 19 7.40 34.60 -13.60
N GLU A 20 7.67 35.20 -14.76
CA GLU A 20 6.99 34.87 -16.02
C GLU A 20 7.18 33.37 -16.30
N CYS A 21 6.07 32.65 -16.49
CA CYS A 21 6.05 31.20 -16.66
C CYS A 21 6.90 30.44 -15.62
N SER A 22 6.92 30.92 -14.36
CA SER A 22 7.65 30.32 -13.23
C SER A 22 9.14 30.06 -13.51
N ALA A 23 9.73 30.81 -14.44
CA ALA A 23 11.07 30.57 -14.97
C ALA A 23 11.28 29.14 -15.54
N MET A 24 10.20 28.47 -15.95
CA MET A 24 10.20 27.11 -16.49
C MET A 24 9.31 26.98 -17.73
N GLY A 25 9.26 28.04 -18.51
CA GLY A 25 8.53 28.09 -19.77
C GLY A 25 8.76 29.40 -20.49
N ARG A 26 8.25 29.47 -21.72
CA ARG A 26 8.33 30.66 -22.59
C ARG A 26 6.94 31.26 -22.76
N CYS A 27 6.82 32.56 -22.54
CA CYS A 27 5.57 33.29 -22.74
C CYS A 27 5.38 33.62 -24.22
N ASP A 28 4.28 33.16 -24.81
CA ASP A 28 3.82 33.64 -26.11
C ASP A 28 3.23 35.04 -25.93
N ARG A 29 3.86 36.04 -26.54
CA ARG A 29 3.46 37.45 -26.40
C ARG A 29 2.23 37.82 -27.21
N ALA A 30 1.79 37.01 -28.17
CA ALA A 30 0.57 37.23 -28.92
C ALA A 30 -0.67 36.77 -28.15
N THR A 31 -0.56 35.67 -27.40
CA THR A 31 -1.70 35.05 -26.69
C THR A 31 -1.66 35.25 -25.17
N GLY A 32 -0.49 35.55 -24.60
CA GLY A 32 -0.27 35.61 -23.16
C GLY A 32 -0.16 34.24 -22.48
N THR A 33 -0.03 33.14 -23.23
CA THR A 33 0.04 31.77 -22.70
C THR A 33 1.48 31.27 -22.56
N CYS A 34 1.76 30.49 -21.52
CA CYS A 34 3.07 29.86 -21.32
C CYS A 34 3.18 28.53 -22.07
N THR A 35 4.29 28.34 -22.80
CA THR A 35 4.74 27.04 -23.30
C THR A 35 5.76 26.48 -22.33
N CYS A 36 5.44 25.36 -21.66
CA CYS A 36 6.28 24.80 -20.60
C CYS A 36 7.41 23.93 -21.13
N GLU A 37 8.50 23.88 -20.37
CA GLU A 37 9.59 22.92 -20.60
C GLU A 37 9.13 21.49 -20.26
N SER A 38 9.84 20.49 -20.80
CA SER A 38 9.48 19.07 -20.63
C SER A 38 9.39 18.67 -19.15
N GLY A 39 8.26 18.06 -18.76
CA GLY A 39 8.01 17.62 -17.39
C GLY A 39 7.35 18.68 -16.50
N PHE A 40 7.01 19.86 -17.03
CA PHE A 40 6.30 20.91 -16.31
C PHE A 40 4.95 21.23 -16.96
N GLU A 41 4.00 21.63 -16.14
CA GLU A 41 2.64 21.99 -16.56
C GLU A 41 2.05 23.09 -15.66
N GLY A 42 0.79 23.45 -15.92
CA GLY A 42 0.10 24.55 -15.28
C GLY A 42 0.09 25.81 -16.15
N LEU A 43 -0.71 26.80 -15.78
CA LEU A 43 -0.91 28.01 -16.59
C LEU A 43 0.36 28.88 -16.68
N ALA A 44 1.24 28.73 -15.72
CA ALA A 44 2.53 29.39 -15.61
C ALA A 44 3.67 28.38 -15.47
N CYS A 45 3.51 27.13 -15.89
CA CYS A 45 4.55 26.07 -15.75
C CYS A 45 5.01 25.88 -14.29
N GLU A 46 4.11 26.11 -13.35
CA GLU A 46 4.38 26.25 -11.92
C GLU A 46 4.51 24.91 -11.19
N ARG A 47 4.11 23.79 -11.81
CA ARG A 47 4.15 22.45 -11.19
C ARG A 47 4.74 21.41 -12.13
N LEU A 48 5.26 20.32 -11.56
CA LEU A 48 5.67 19.15 -12.33
C LEU A 48 4.44 18.49 -12.93
N ALA A 49 4.57 18.01 -14.17
CA ALA A 49 3.58 17.12 -14.76
C ALA A 49 3.68 15.76 -14.08
N CYS A 50 2.53 15.17 -13.76
CA CYS A 50 2.51 13.78 -13.32
C CYS A 50 2.97 12.86 -14.47
N PRO A 51 3.89 11.92 -14.22
CA PRO A 51 4.38 10.99 -15.22
C PRO A 51 3.22 10.31 -15.96
N ASN A 52 3.19 10.44 -17.29
CA ASN A 52 2.16 9.89 -18.18
C ASN A 52 0.71 10.17 -17.72
N ALA A 53 0.45 11.29 -17.03
CA ALA A 53 -0.84 11.57 -16.41
C ALA A 53 -1.37 10.40 -15.54
N CYS A 54 -0.46 9.75 -14.80
CA CYS A 54 -0.73 8.56 -13.99
C CYS A 54 -1.34 7.40 -14.80
N SER A 55 -1.05 7.36 -16.11
CA SER A 55 -1.52 6.36 -17.07
C SER A 55 -3.04 6.15 -17.07
N GLY A 56 -3.81 7.11 -16.56
CA GLY A 56 -5.25 6.97 -16.34
C GLY A 56 -5.66 5.98 -15.23
N ASN A 57 -4.71 5.44 -14.46
CA ASN A 57 -4.93 4.47 -13.38
C ASN A 57 -4.52 5.04 -12.01
N GLY A 58 -4.71 6.34 -11.82
CA GLY A 58 -4.42 7.01 -10.57
C GLY A 58 -4.73 8.49 -10.61
N ARG A 59 -4.58 9.11 -9.44
CA ARG A 59 -4.76 10.54 -9.24
C ARG A 59 -3.41 11.25 -9.15
N CYS A 60 -3.27 12.33 -9.91
CA CYS A 60 -2.15 13.25 -9.74
C CYS A 60 -2.35 14.07 -8.45
N VAL A 61 -1.41 13.97 -7.51
CA VAL A 61 -1.48 14.62 -6.20
C VAL A 61 -0.23 15.46 -5.94
N SER A 62 -0.41 16.60 -5.28
CA SER A 62 0.70 17.44 -4.82
C SER A 62 1.30 16.90 -3.52
N MET A 63 2.49 17.37 -3.14
CA MET A 63 3.08 17.04 -1.84
C MET A 63 2.21 17.51 -0.67
N ARG A 64 1.54 18.65 -0.80
CA ARG A 64 0.57 19.15 0.19
C ARG A 64 -0.58 18.16 0.37
N ASP A 65 -1.23 17.78 -0.73
CA ASP A 65 -2.38 16.90 -0.69
C ASP A 65 -1.95 15.53 -0.15
N ALA A 66 -0.86 14.96 -0.70
CA ALA A 66 -0.28 13.71 -0.26
C ALA A 66 0.07 13.68 1.24
N ALA A 67 0.57 14.79 1.80
CA ALA A 67 0.86 14.89 3.23
C ALA A 67 -0.40 14.73 4.09
N THR A 68 -1.56 15.21 3.62
CA THR A 68 -2.81 15.16 4.39
C THR A 68 -3.66 13.93 4.12
N LEU A 69 -3.44 13.24 3.00
CA LEU A 69 -4.16 12.02 2.65
C LEU A 69 -3.79 10.88 3.63
N HIS A 70 -4.79 10.11 4.03
CA HIS A 70 -4.63 8.92 4.86
C HIS A 70 -5.54 7.82 4.33
N ASP A 71 -5.00 6.96 3.47
CA ASP A 71 -5.75 5.90 2.78
C ASP A 71 -5.41 4.49 3.26
N ASP A 72 -4.49 4.35 4.24
CA ASP A 72 -4.02 3.07 4.80
C ASP A 72 -3.51 2.07 3.75
N ARG A 73 -3.16 2.59 2.57
CA ARG A 73 -2.70 1.82 1.41
C ARG A 73 -1.38 2.36 0.88
N HIS A 74 -1.36 3.66 0.56
CA HIS A 74 -0.18 4.42 0.14
C HIS A 74 0.27 5.38 1.24
N PHE A 75 -0.69 5.97 1.95
CA PHE A 75 -0.46 6.97 2.99
C PHE A 75 -0.99 6.46 4.33
N TYR A 76 -0.07 6.13 5.24
CA TYR A 76 -0.33 5.55 6.58
C TYR A 76 -0.14 6.55 7.72
N ALA A 77 0.23 7.78 7.39
CA ALA A 77 0.31 8.88 8.34
C ALA A 77 -0.07 10.17 7.62
N SER A 78 -0.77 11.05 8.33
CA SER A 78 -1.08 12.39 7.87
C SER A 78 -0.23 13.42 8.60
N THR A 79 0.28 14.40 7.86
CA THR A 79 0.97 15.58 8.37
C THR A 79 0.58 16.80 7.52
N THR A 80 1.18 17.94 7.81
CA THR A 80 0.99 19.17 7.04
C THR A 80 2.31 19.54 6.36
N TYR A 81 2.27 19.79 5.05
CA TYR A 81 3.41 20.27 4.28
C TYR A 81 3.08 21.59 3.59
N THR A 82 3.79 22.66 3.98
CA THR A 82 3.49 24.05 3.57
C THR A 82 4.72 24.79 3.04
N LEU A 83 5.80 24.08 2.70
CA LEU A 83 6.98 24.71 2.11
C LEU A 83 6.70 25.15 0.66
N TRP A 84 7.61 25.92 0.06
CA TRP A 84 7.41 26.61 -1.22
C TRP A 84 7.06 25.68 -2.39
N ASP A 85 7.42 24.40 -2.30
CA ASP A 85 7.26 23.36 -3.31
C ASP A 85 6.04 22.46 -3.06
N ALA A 86 5.26 22.75 -2.01
CA ALA A 86 4.13 21.93 -1.57
C ALA A 86 3.09 21.67 -2.67
N ASP A 87 2.84 22.66 -3.54
CA ASP A 87 1.92 22.56 -4.69
C ASP A 87 2.64 22.44 -6.03
N LYS A 88 3.97 22.29 -6.02
CA LYS A 88 4.81 22.21 -7.21
C LYS A 88 5.26 20.81 -7.53
N ILE A 89 5.59 20.03 -6.51
CA ILE A 89 6.01 18.63 -6.66
C ILE A 89 4.76 17.77 -6.73
N MET A 90 4.63 17.05 -7.84
CA MET A 90 3.48 16.21 -8.14
C MET A 90 3.90 14.75 -8.27
N GLY A 91 3.01 13.84 -7.89
CA GLY A 91 3.18 12.40 -8.03
C GLY A 91 1.86 11.68 -8.24
N CYS A 92 1.92 10.39 -8.56
CA CYS A 92 0.74 9.58 -8.80
C CYS A 92 0.37 8.74 -7.59
N GLN A 93 -0.87 8.90 -7.11
CA GLN A 93 -1.51 7.95 -6.20
C GLN A 93 -2.29 6.94 -7.04
N CYS A 94 -1.81 5.68 -7.06
CA CYS A 94 -2.38 4.68 -7.96
C CYS A 94 -3.71 4.08 -7.48
N ASP A 95 -4.57 3.78 -8.43
CA ASP A 95 -5.84 3.11 -8.18
C ASP A 95 -5.63 1.66 -7.70
N PRO A 96 -6.63 1.03 -7.05
CA PRO A 96 -6.59 -0.38 -6.65
C PRO A 96 -6.14 -1.29 -7.80
N GLY A 97 -5.10 -2.10 -7.55
CA GLY A 97 -4.53 -3.01 -8.53
C GLY A 97 -3.45 -2.43 -9.43
N PHE A 98 -3.09 -1.16 -9.30
CA PHE A 98 -2.02 -0.51 -10.06
C PHE A 98 -0.88 -0.01 -9.17
N THR A 99 0.33 0.05 -9.72
CA THR A 99 1.56 0.46 -9.06
C THR A 99 2.56 1.05 -10.06
N GLY A 100 3.74 1.41 -9.58
CA GLY A 100 4.74 2.14 -10.34
C GLY A 100 4.62 3.64 -10.19
N MET A 101 5.59 4.35 -10.76
CA MET A 101 5.68 5.81 -10.68
C MET A 101 4.51 6.50 -11.39
N ASP A 102 4.05 5.92 -12.49
CA ASP A 102 3.00 6.46 -13.35
C ASP A 102 1.75 5.57 -13.36
N CYS A 103 1.63 4.62 -12.43
CA CYS A 103 0.51 3.68 -12.32
C CYS A 103 0.28 2.80 -13.56
N SER A 104 1.27 2.62 -14.43
CA SER A 104 1.17 1.75 -15.61
C SER A 104 1.28 0.26 -15.29
N MET A 105 1.87 -0.10 -14.13
CA MET A 105 2.11 -1.48 -13.75
C MET A 105 0.96 -2.06 -12.93
N ARG A 106 0.63 -3.33 -13.14
CA ARG A 106 -0.34 -4.10 -12.34
C ARG A 106 0.31 -4.62 -11.06
N MET A 107 -0.40 -4.51 -9.94
CA MET A 107 -0.01 -5.19 -8.70
C MET A 107 -0.38 -6.68 -8.78
N CYS A 108 0.52 -7.57 -8.38
CA CYS A 108 0.18 -8.97 -8.19
C CYS A 108 -0.48 -9.23 -6.83
N PRO A 109 -1.21 -10.35 -6.69
CA PRO A 109 -1.64 -10.85 -5.40
C PRO A 109 -0.46 -10.96 -4.44
N ARG A 110 -0.74 -10.60 -3.19
CA ARG A 110 0.19 -10.75 -2.09
C ARG A 110 -0.31 -11.77 -1.11
N GLY A 111 0.61 -12.43 -0.45
CA GLY A 111 0.30 -13.47 0.51
C GLY A 111 1.46 -13.75 1.45
N ASP A 112 1.20 -14.70 2.32
CA ASP A 112 2.14 -15.25 3.28
C ASP A 112 2.95 -16.35 2.62
N ASP A 113 4.21 -16.50 3.01
CA ASP A 113 5.05 -17.57 2.51
C ASP A 113 4.62 -18.90 3.18
N PRO A 114 4.18 -19.93 2.43
CA PRO A 114 3.66 -21.17 3.00
C PRO A 114 4.68 -21.98 3.82
N LEU A 115 5.97 -21.63 3.75
CA LEU A 115 7.03 -22.29 4.52
C LEU A 115 7.44 -21.53 5.78
N THR A 116 6.97 -20.30 5.96
CA THR A 116 7.18 -19.61 7.23
C THR A 116 6.25 -20.20 8.30
N THR A 117 6.77 -20.36 9.52
CA THR A 117 6.04 -20.99 10.63
C THR A 117 6.14 -20.13 11.88
N GLY A 118 5.24 -20.37 12.85
CA GLY A 118 5.22 -19.63 14.12
C GLY A 118 4.70 -18.20 13.99
N GLN A 119 4.05 -17.86 12.87
CA GLN A 119 3.43 -16.56 12.66
C GLN A 119 2.04 -16.51 13.31
N VAL A 120 1.51 -15.30 13.44
CA VAL A 120 0.18 -15.04 14.00
C VAL A 120 -0.62 -14.08 13.12
N ASN A 121 -1.94 -14.26 13.11
CA ASN A 121 -2.87 -13.36 12.43
C ASN A 121 -2.94 -12.01 13.16
N ALA A 122 -3.19 -10.95 12.40
CA ALA A 122 -3.47 -9.65 12.98
C ALA A 122 -4.82 -9.70 13.71
N VAL A 123 -4.87 -9.14 14.92
CA VAL A 123 -6.09 -9.00 15.71
C VAL A 123 -6.29 -7.53 16.05
N GLN A 124 -7.48 -7.05 15.75
CA GLN A 124 -7.93 -5.72 16.14
C GLN A 124 -9.11 -5.84 17.09
N THR A 125 -9.27 -4.86 17.96
CA THR A 125 -10.39 -4.78 18.90
C THR A 125 -11.14 -3.49 18.67
N ILE A 126 -12.45 -3.64 18.47
CA ILE A 126 -13.39 -2.53 18.46
C ILE A 126 -13.91 -2.36 19.87
N THR A 127 -13.81 -1.15 20.41
CA THR A 127 -14.47 -0.77 21.65
C THR A 127 -15.57 0.24 21.33
N CYS A 128 -16.80 -0.06 21.72
CA CYS A 128 -17.93 0.83 21.53
C CYS A 128 -18.66 1.10 22.84
N THR A 129 -18.76 2.37 23.21
CA THR A 129 -19.42 2.83 24.44
C THR A 129 -20.50 3.85 24.09
N CYS A 130 -21.70 3.70 24.64
CA CYS A 130 -22.84 4.57 24.35
C CYS A 130 -23.83 4.72 25.51
N ASN A 131 -24.29 5.94 25.78
CA ASN A 131 -25.27 6.18 26.87
C ASN A 131 -26.68 5.67 26.51
N SER A 132 -27.10 5.86 25.26
CA SER A 132 -28.35 5.32 24.70
C SER A 132 -28.03 4.87 23.30
N CYS A 133 -27.67 3.59 23.19
CA CYS A 133 -27.08 2.97 22.00
C CYS A 133 -28.08 2.94 20.84
N THR A 134 -28.16 4.04 20.09
CA THR A 134 -28.95 4.15 18.85
C THR A 134 -28.11 4.76 17.74
N GLY A 135 -28.56 4.58 16.50
CA GLY A 135 -27.87 5.06 15.31
C GLY A 135 -26.91 4.02 14.75
N THR A 136 -26.10 4.46 13.80
CA THR A 136 -25.21 3.58 13.04
C THR A 136 -23.81 4.18 12.92
N PHE A 137 -22.81 3.32 12.75
CA PHE A 137 -21.45 3.69 12.39
C PHE A 137 -21.02 2.88 11.16
N ALA A 138 -20.02 3.36 10.44
CA ALA A 138 -19.37 2.60 9.38
C ALA A 138 -17.87 2.51 9.65
N LEU A 139 -17.32 1.35 9.30
CA LEU A 139 -15.89 1.08 9.31
C LEU A 139 -15.33 1.18 7.90
N SER A 140 -14.09 1.65 7.78
CA SER A 140 -13.32 1.66 6.54
C SER A 140 -12.02 0.87 6.71
N PHE A 141 -11.70 0.05 5.71
CA PHE A 141 -10.42 -0.61 5.58
C PHE A 141 -9.79 -0.23 4.24
N ARG A 142 -8.64 0.45 4.26
CA ARG A 142 -7.90 0.85 3.03
C ARG A 142 -8.77 1.52 1.96
N GLY A 143 -9.67 2.41 2.39
CA GLY A 143 -10.61 3.13 1.52
C GLY A 143 -11.87 2.36 1.08
N ARG A 144 -12.07 1.13 1.58
CA ARG A 144 -13.32 0.38 1.38
C ARG A 144 -14.20 0.49 2.61
N VAL A 145 -15.46 0.86 2.40
CA VAL A 145 -16.38 1.23 3.46
C VAL A 145 -17.45 0.16 3.60
N THR A 146 -17.65 -0.30 4.83
CA THR A 146 -18.71 -1.25 5.20
C THR A 146 -20.10 -0.62 5.04
N ALA A 147 -21.13 -1.46 4.94
CA ALA A 147 -22.50 -0.98 5.16
C ALA A 147 -22.64 -0.41 6.59
N ASN A 148 -23.58 0.49 6.79
CA ASN A 148 -23.85 1.06 8.12
C ASN A 148 -24.22 -0.03 9.12
N LEU A 149 -23.44 -0.14 10.20
CA LEU A 149 -23.65 -1.05 11.31
C LEU A 149 -24.46 -0.37 12.40
N ALA A 150 -25.58 -0.96 12.80
CA ALA A 150 -26.36 -0.48 13.93
C ALA A 150 -25.61 -0.66 15.25
N SER A 151 -25.90 0.19 16.23
CA SER A 151 -25.42 0.01 17.61
C SER A 151 -25.78 -1.36 18.21
N THR A 152 -26.87 -1.96 17.74
CA THR A 152 -27.34 -3.29 18.17
C THR A 152 -26.82 -4.44 17.30
N ALA A 153 -25.95 -4.17 16.33
CA ALA A 153 -25.37 -5.18 15.46
C ALA A 153 -24.67 -6.27 16.29
N THR A 154 -24.68 -7.49 15.76
CA THR A 154 -24.02 -8.67 16.35
C THR A 154 -22.62 -8.86 15.76
N SER A 155 -21.85 -9.80 16.29
CA SER A 155 -20.58 -10.23 15.68
C SER A 155 -20.78 -10.74 14.25
N SER A 156 -21.88 -11.46 13.99
CA SER A 156 -22.22 -11.98 12.66
C SER A 156 -22.53 -10.87 11.65
N ASP A 157 -23.19 -9.80 12.10
CA ASP A 157 -23.48 -8.64 11.24
C ASP A 157 -22.18 -7.92 10.86
N LEU A 158 -21.26 -7.75 11.82
CA LEU A 158 -19.95 -7.16 11.60
C LEU A 158 -19.08 -8.01 10.68
N GLU A 159 -19.04 -9.32 10.89
CA GLU A 159 -18.34 -10.28 10.04
C GLU A 159 -18.84 -10.18 8.60
N THR A 160 -20.16 -10.24 8.39
CA THR A 160 -20.78 -10.09 7.07
C THR A 160 -20.44 -8.75 6.43
N ALA A 161 -20.47 -7.65 7.18
CA ALA A 161 -20.16 -6.32 6.67
C ALA A 161 -18.70 -6.15 6.26
N LEU A 162 -17.77 -6.77 7.01
CA LEU A 162 -16.34 -6.76 6.69
C LEU A 162 -16.02 -7.65 5.49
N GLU A 163 -16.58 -8.86 5.42
CA GLU A 163 -16.37 -9.80 4.31
C GLU A 163 -17.02 -9.35 2.99
N ALA A 164 -17.96 -8.40 3.06
CA ALA A 164 -18.49 -7.73 1.88
C ALA A 164 -17.48 -6.76 1.22
N LEU A 165 -16.38 -6.41 1.89
CA LEU A 165 -15.34 -5.56 1.32
C LEU A 165 -14.41 -6.38 0.42
N ASP A 166 -14.19 -5.90 -0.81
CA ASP A 166 -13.33 -6.56 -1.82
C ASP A 166 -11.85 -6.71 -1.43
N ASN A 167 -11.44 -6.10 -0.30
CA ASN A 167 -10.08 -6.09 0.21
C ASN A 167 -9.94 -6.79 1.57
N ILE A 168 -11.01 -7.42 2.07
CA ILE A 168 -11.00 -8.35 3.20
C ILE A 168 -11.38 -9.72 2.66
N TYR A 169 -10.56 -10.72 2.96
CA TYR A 169 -10.67 -12.06 2.35
C TYR A 169 -11.09 -13.14 3.34
N GLY A 170 -11.28 -12.76 4.61
CA GLY A 170 -11.71 -13.64 5.68
C GLY A 170 -11.38 -13.03 7.04
N VAL A 171 -12.37 -13.03 7.92
CA VAL A 171 -12.24 -12.59 9.31
C VAL A 171 -12.95 -13.58 10.24
N THR A 172 -12.66 -13.49 11.53
CA THR A 172 -13.48 -14.10 12.58
C THR A 172 -13.76 -13.05 13.62
N VAL A 173 -15.04 -12.87 13.96
CA VAL A 173 -15.49 -11.83 14.88
C VAL A 173 -16.03 -12.46 16.16
N VAL A 174 -15.50 -12.04 17.31
CA VAL A 174 -15.92 -12.55 18.63
C VAL A 174 -16.36 -11.39 19.52
N ALA A 175 -17.64 -11.41 19.89
CA ALA A 175 -18.24 -10.49 20.86
C ALA A 175 -19.17 -11.26 21.81
N ALA A 176 -19.25 -10.84 23.07
CA ALA A 176 -20.13 -11.46 24.08
C ALA A 176 -21.55 -10.87 24.11
N ALA A 177 -21.78 -9.76 23.40
CA ALA A 177 -23.00 -8.97 23.39
C ALA A 177 -23.08 -8.18 22.07
N PRO A 178 -24.13 -7.37 21.82
CA PRO A 178 -24.13 -6.42 20.71
C PRO A 178 -22.88 -5.55 20.70
N LEU A 179 -22.48 -5.07 19.51
CA LEU A 179 -21.21 -4.36 19.31
C LEU A 179 -21.01 -3.16 20.25
N CYS A 180 -22.11 -2.53 20.69
CA CYS A 180 -22.11 -1.35 21.53
C CYS A 180 -22.94 -1.55 22.80
N SER A 181 -22.44 -1.06 23.95
CA SER A 181 -23.18 -1.08 25.21
C SER A 181 -22.90 0.16 26.06
N SER A 182 -23.73 0.40 27.08
CA SER A 182 -23.52 1.50 28.03
C SER A 182 -22.36 1.31 28.99
N GLY A 183 -21.97 0.06 29.27
CA GLY A 183 -20.75 -0.26 30.02
C GLY A 183 -19.48 -0.29 29.16
N GLY A 184 -19.61 -0.07 27.85
CA GLY A 184 -18.57 -0.39 26.87
C GLY A 184 -18.62 -1.86 26.48
N ALA A 185 -18.65 -2.12 25.17
CA ALA A 185 -18.54 -3.46 24.60
C ALA A 185 -17.26 -3.54 23.78
N SER A 186 -16.56 -4.67 23.91
CA SER A 186 -15.34 -4.96 23.14
C SER A 186 -15.59 -6.15 22.23
N THR A 187 -15.25 -5.98 20.95
CA THR A 187 -15.36 -7.00 19.92
C THR A 187 -13.99 -7.26 19.32
N SER A 188 -13.56 -8.51 19.32
CA SER A 188 -12.29 -8.92 18.70
C SER A 188 -12.53 -9.31 17.24
N ILE A 189 -11.65 -8.84 16.36
CA ILE A 189 -11.63 -9.19 14.94
C ILE A 189 -10.28 -9.80 14.62
N THR A 190 -10.27 -11.07 14.27
CA THR A 190 -9.08 -11.76 13.76
C THR A 190 -9.13 -11.77 12.25
N PHE A 191 -8.11 -11.24 11.59
CA PHE A 191 -7.98 -11.27 10.14
C PHE A 191 -7.37 -12.60 9.70
N THR A 192 -8.20 -13.55 9.30
CA THR A 192 -7.77 -14.93 9.02
C THR A 192 -7.07 -15.06 7.67
N ASN A 193 -7.50 -14.28 6.67
CA ASN A 193 -7.05 -14.40 5.27
C ASN A 193 -6.40 -13.12 4.71
N ASN A 194 -6.09 -12.15 5.59
CA ASN A 194 -5.38 -10.92 5.27
C ASN A 194 -4.03 -10.91 6.02
N PRO A 195 -2.95 -11.44 5.43
CA PRO A 195 -1.67 -11.52 6.12
C PRO A 195 -0.97 -10.16 6.20
N GLY A 196 0.01 -10.04 7.09
CA GLY A 196 0.79 -8.84 7.35
C GLY A 196 0.40 -8.09 8.62
N ASN A 197 1.22 -7.08 8.93
CA ASN A 197 0.84 -6.04 9.87
C ASN A 197 -0.20 -5.13 9.20
N LEU A 198 -1.43 -5.16 9.69
CA LEU A 198 -2.57 -4.47 9.08
C LEU A 198 -2.79 -3.11 9.75
N PRO A 199 -3.09 -2.05 8.98
CA PRO A 199 -3.54 -0.79 9.56
C PRO A 199 -4.87 -0.99 10.30
N ASN A 200 -5.13 -0.17 11.31
CA ASN A 200 -6.40 -0.22 12.04
C ASN A 200 -7.57 0.08 11.08
N LEU A 201 -8.72 -0.57 11.31
CA LEU A 201 -9.98 -0.12 10.73
C LEU A 201 -10.25 1.31 11.18
N GLN A 202 -10.63 2.17 10.23
CA GLN A 202 -11.03 3.54 10.52
C GLN A 202 -12.51 3.62 10.83
N VAL A 203 -12.88 4.38 11.84
CA VAL A 203 -14.28 4.73 12.14
C VAL A 203 -14.62 6.00 11.37
N LEU A 204 -15.52 5.93 10.39
CA LEU A 204 -15.88 7.11 9.57
C LEU A 204 -16.88 8.03 10.26
N ASN A 205 -17.73 7.45 11.10
CA ASN A 205 -18.81 8.16 11.77
C ASN A 205 -19.08 7.49 13.11
N ASN A 206 -19.27 8.32 14.14
CA ASN A 206 -19.68 7.85 15.46
C ASN A 206 -21.21 7.73 15.54
N LEU A 207 -21.69 7.06 16.59
CA LEU A 207 -23.12 6.95 16.87
C LEU A 207 -23.72 8.34 17.15
N SER A 208 -24.95 8.56 16.66
CA SER A 208 -25.63 9.87 16.66
C SER A 208 -25.85 10.50 18.04
N ASN A 209 -25.68 9.74 19.14
CA ASN A 209 -25.96 10.17 20.53
C ASN A 209 -24.70 10.34 21.39
N GLY A 210 -23.55 10.64 20.79
CA GLY A 210 -22.28 10.76 21.52
C GLY A 210 -21.69 9.40 21.94
N GLY A 211 -22.16 8.31 21.32
CA GLY A 211 -21.49 7.02 21.45
C GLY A 211 -20.16 7.04 20.73
N THR A 212 -19.13 6.51 21.36
CA THR A 212 -17.77 6.51 20.83
C THR A 212 -17.41 5.10 20.37
N VAL A 213 -16.98 4.97 19.12
CA VAL A 213 -16.40 3.74 18.57
C VAL A 213 -14.92 3.98 18.36
N THR A 214 -14.08 3.10 18.89
CA THR A 214 -12.62 3.12 18.67
C THR A 214 -12.14 1.77 18.21
N VAL A 215 -11.03 1.77 17.46
CA VAL A 215 -10.36 0.57 16.99
C VAL A 215 -8.90 0.63 17.43
N SER A 216 -8.40 -0.47 17.97
CA SER A 216 -6.99 -0.64 18.31
C SER A 216 -6.47 -2.00 17.84
N THR A 217 -5.18 -2.07 17.50
CA THR A 217 -4.52 -3.36 17.26
C THR A 217 -4.16 -3.99 18.59
N THR A 218 -4.65 -5.22 18.81
CA THR A 218 -4.33 -6.03 20.00
C THR A 218 -3.29 -7.10 19.71
N THR A 219 -3.18 -7.55 18.46
CA THR A 219 -2.07 -8.40 18.02
C THR A 219 -1.59 -7.94 16.65
N VAL A 220 -0.30 -7.58 16.56
CA VAL A 220 0.35 -7.25 15.30
C VAL A 220 0.54 -8.53 14.51
N GLY A 221 -0.03 -8.59 13.30
CA GLY A 221 0.17 -9.72 12.41
C GLY A 221 1.63 -9.82 11.95
N THR A 222 2.21 -11.03 12.05
CA THR A 222 3.62 -11.28 11.71
C THR A 222 3.80 -11.99 10.37
N ARG A 223 2.69 -12.38 9.74
CA ARG A 223 2.66 -13.05 8.44
C ARG A 223 3.27 -12.19 7.35
N GLU A 224 3.95 -12.77 6.37
CA GLU A 224 4.45 -12.02 5.23
C GLU A 224 3.28 -11.47 4.40
N ASN A 225 3.48 -10.32 3.76
CA ASN A 225 2.50 -9.76 2.81
C ASN A 225 3.24 -9.23 1.57
N VAL A 226 3.75 -10.19 0.81
CA VAL A 226 4.70 -9.99 -0.29
C VAL A 226 4.11 -10.50 -1.59
N TYR A 227 4.56 -9.95 -2.71
CA TYR A 227 4.09 -10.40 -4.02
C TYR A 227 4.35 -11.88 -4.20
N CYS A 228 3.32 -12.58 -4.64
CA CYS A 228 3.38 -13.99 -4.96
C CYS A 228 3.93 -14.85 -3.81
N SER A 229 3.66 -14.47 -2.54
CA SER A 229 4.06 -15.21 -1.34
C SER A 229 5.54 -15.57 -1.27
N ASN A 230 6.42 -14.79 -1.93
CA ASN A 230 7.83 -15.16 -2.16
C ASN A 230 7.99 -16.55 -2.78
N ARG A 231 6.99 -17.07 -3.49
CA ARG A 231 6.97 -18.39 -4.12
C ARG A 231 6.50 -18.31 -5.58
N GLY A 232 6.60 -17.13 -6.16
CA GLY A 232 6.40 -16.88 -7.57
C GLY A 232 7.06 -15.59 -8.03
N ILE A 233 7.00 -15.35 -9.34
CA ILE A 233 7.41 -14.10 -9.97
C ILE A 233 6.15 -13.34 -10.38
N CYS A 234 6.09 -12.06 -10.04
CA CYS A 234 5.02 -11.18 -10.48
C CYS A 234 5.25 -10.69 -11.91
N ASP A 235 4.30 -10.94 -12.81
CA ASP A 235 4.23 -10.25 -14.10
C ASP A 235 3.48 -8.93 -13.92
N PHE A 236 4.22 -7.82 -13.87
CA PHE A 236 3.66 -6.47 -13.69
C PHE A 236 2.86 -5.95 -14.89
N SER A 237 2.87 -6.63 -16.04
CA SER A 237 2.01 -6.26 -17.17
C SER A 237 0.59 -6.81 -17.01
N THR A 238 0.46 -8.00 -16.42
CA THR A 238 -0.82 -8.71 -16.25
C THR A 238 -1.34 -8.70 -14.81
N GLY A 239 -0.46 -8.52 -13.83
CA GLY A 239 -0.78 -8.64 -12.40
C GLY A 239 -0.89 -10.09 -11.93
N VAL A 240 -0.38 -11.05 -12.70
CA VAL A 240 -0.50 -12.48 -12.40
C VAL A 240 0.80 -13.02 -11.81
N CYS A 241 0.69 -13.81 -10.74
CA CYS A 241 1.82 -14.54 -10.20
C CYS A 241 2.09 -15.82 -10.98
N LYS A 242 3.32 -15.97 -11.44
CA LYS A 242 3.84 -17.24 -11.96
C LYS A 242 4.47 -18.02 -10.81
N CYS A 243 3.75 -19.01 -10.30
CA CYS A 243 4.21 -19.85 -9.19
C CYS A 243 5.34 -20.79 -9.63
N PHE A 244 6.25 -21.08 -8.68
CA PHE A 244 7.27 -22.11 -8.87
C PHE A 244 6.70 -23.52 -8.77
N ALA A 245 7.51 -24.52 -9.09
CA ALA A 245 7.08 -25.92 -9.01
C ALA A 245 6.72 -26.31 -7.56
N GLY A 246 5.57 -26.97 -7.39
CA GLY A 246 5.10 -27.47 -6.09
C GLY A 246 4.36 -26.44 -5.22
N VAL A 247 4.33 -25.18 -5.63
CA VAL A 247 3.58 -24.10 -4.99
C VAL A 247 2.42 -23.65 -5.88
N PHE A 248 1.30 -23.34 -5.24
CA PHE A 248 0.01 -23.11 -5.85
C PHE A 248 -0.68 -21.95 -5.18
N SER A 249 -1.76 -21.49 -5.81
CA SER A 249 -2.60 -20.43 -5.26
C SER A 249 -3.20 -20.82 -3.92
N GLY A 250 -3.08 -19.94 -2.92
CA GLY A 250 -3.66 -20.12 -1.61
C GLY A 250 -4.99 -19.37 -1.43
N ASP A 251 -5.60 -19.56 -0.27
CA ASP A 251 -6.72 -18.76 0.23
C ASP A 251 -6.25 -17.58 1.12
N GLY A 252 -4.97 -17.59 1.51
CA GLY A 252 -4.37 -16.61 2.41
C GLY A 252 -4.57 -16.94 3.90
N ALA A 253 -5.10 -18.10 4.26
CA ALA A 253 -5.30 -18.52 5.65
C ALA A 253 -4.00 -18.94 6.35
N LEU A 254 -4.05 -19.02 7.68
CA LEU A 254 -3.03 -19.65 8.53
C LEU A 254 -3.70 -20.78 9.34
N ALA A 255 -3.40 -22.06 9.14
CA ALA A 255 -2.45 -22.63 8.17
C ALA A 255 -2.91 -22.46 6.71
N ALA A 256 -1.95 -22.36 5.80
CA ALA A 256 -2.20 -22.14 4.37
C ALA A 256 -3.05 -23.27 3.76
N SER A 257 -4.09 -22.90 3.02
CA SER A 257 -4.94 -23.82 2.28
C SER A 257 -5.03 -23.41 0.80
N ALA A 258 -5.42 -24.34 -0.07
CA ALA A 258 -5.64 -24.05 -1.47
C ALA A 258 -6.78 -23.03 -1.63
N GLY A 259 -6.63 -22.06 -2.52
CA GLY A 259 -7.66 -21.05 -2.75
C GLY A 259 -7.47 -20.28 -4.06
N PRO A 260 -8.36 -19.33 -4.37
CA PRO A 260 -8.40 -18.64 -5.66
C PRO A 260 -7.53 -17.36 -5.73
N ARG A 261 -6.74 -17.04 -4.70
CA ARG A 261 -6.05 -15.74 -4.57
C ARG A 261 -5.03 -15.46 -5.69
N GLY A 262 -4.45 -16.49 -6.27
CA GLY A 262 -3.42 -16.42 -7.30
C GLY A 262 -2.07 -15.94 -6.77
N ASP A 263 -1.73 -16.23 -5.51
CA ASP A 263 -0.58 -15.68 -4.80
C ASP A 263 0.58 -16.65 -4.59
N CYS A 264 0.48 -17.91 -5.03
CA CYS A 264 1.49 -18.93 -4.74
C CYS A 264 1.67 -19.22 -3.22
N GLY A 265 0.66 -18.90 -2.41
CA GLY A 265 0.68 -19.01 -0.96
C GLY A 265 0.32 -20.39 -0.39
N TYR A 266 0.20 -21.41 -1.23
CA TYR A 266 -0.12 -22.78 -0.80
C TYR A 266 0.87 -23.78 -1.37
N GLN A 267 1.35 -24.73 -0.56
CA GLN A 267 2.29 -25.74 -1.01
C GLN A 267 1.77 -27.15 -0.74
N THR A 268 1.98 -28.05 -1.70
CA THR A 268 1.75 -29.49 -1.52
C THR A 268 2.99 -30.29 -1.93
N GLY A 269 3.33 -31.31 -1.15
CA GLY A 269 4.48 -32.16 -1.42
C GLY A 269 5.80 -31.60 -0.90
N ALA A 270 6.91 -32.18 -1.36
CA ALA A 270 8.24 -31.80 -0.92
C ALA A 270 8.60 -30.40 -1.41
N SER A 271 8.98 -29.52 -0.48
CA SER A 271 9.58 -28.24 -0.83
C SER A 271 10.86 -28.46 -1.63
N VAL A 272 11.02 -27.71 -2.72
CA VAL A 272 12.23 -27.73 -3.53
C VAL A 272 12.74 -26.32 -3.72
N CYS A 273 14.05 -26.21 -3.89
CA CYS A 273 14.67 -24.94 -4.19
C CYS A 273 14.14 -24.40 -5.54
N PRO A 274 13.98 -23.08 -5.67
CA PRO A 274 13.54 -22.43 -6.89
C PRO A 274 14.46 -22.84 -8.03
N SER A 275 13.89 -23.32 -9.13
CA SER A 275 14.67 -23.85 -10.24
C SER A 275 14.09 -23.36 -11.56
N THR A 276 14.97 -22.92 -12.45
CA THR A 276 14.63 -22.53 -13.81
C THR A 276 15.25 -23.52 -14.80
N THR A 277 15.18 -23.24 -16.09
CA THR A 277 15.92 -23.98 -17.11
C THR A 277 17.44 -23.91 -16.94
N ASN A 278 17.94 -22.91 -16.20
CA ASN A 278 19.37 -22.75 -15.88
C ASN A 278 19.78 -23.46 -14.58
N GLY A 279 18.87 -24.19 -13.95
CA GLY A 279 19.10 -24.93 -12.70
C GLY A 279 18.59 -24.20 -11.46
N VAL A 280 19.04 -24.68 -10.30
CA VAL A 280 18.65 -24.14 -8.98
C VAL A 280 19.13 -22.69 -8.86
N CYS A 281 18.26 -21.81 -8.36
CA CYS A 281 18.50 -20.38 -8.24
C CYS A 281 18.99 -19.73 -9.55
N ASP A 282 18.44 -20.17 -10.68
CA ASP A 282 18.78 -19.73 -12.04
C ASP A 282 20.29 -19.83 -12.39
N GLY A 283 21.02 -20.68 -11.66
CA GLY A 283 22.48 -20.80 -11.72
C GLY A 283 23.24 -19.58 -11.18
N LYS A 284 22.53 -18.66 -10.50
CA LYS A 284 23.02 -17.34 -10.07
C LYS A 284 22.86 -17.12 -8.57
N GLY A 285 22.78 -18.20 -7.81
CA GLY A 285 22.68 -18.14 -6.37
C GLY A 285 22.82 -19.51 -5.72
N THR A 286 22.73 -19.52 -4.40
CA THR A 286 22.80 -20.71 -3.56
C THR A 286 21.52 -20.87 -2.76
N CYS A 287 20.98 -22.09 -2.70
CA CYS A 287 19.75 -22.36 -1.94
C CYS A 287 20.04 -22.78 -0.49
N SER A 288 19.21 -22.33 0.44
CA SER A 288 19.32 -22.65 1.87
C SER A 288 18.93 -24.10 2.25
N GLY A 289 18.11 -24.78 1.45
CA GLY A 289 17.53 -26.09 1.80
C GLY A 289 16.49 -26.01 2.93
N THR A 290 16.27 -27.13 3.63
CA THR A 290 15.27 -27.23 4.70
C THR A 290 15.57 -26.24 5.85
N PRO A 291 14.55 -25.55 6.40
CA PRO A 291 13.12 -25.64 6.07
C PRO A 291 12.63 -24.59 5.04
N SER A 292 13.48 -23.63 4.64
CA SER A 292 13.02 -22.42 3.96
C SER A 292 13.10 -22.45 2.44
N PHE A 293 14.05 -23.20 1.86
CA PHE A 293 14.24 -23.34 0.40
C PHE A 293 14.31 -22.00 -0.34
N VAL A 294 15.07 -21.04 0.21
CA VAL A 294 15.22 -19.69 -0.33
C VAL A 294 16.56 -19.56 -1.04
N CYS A 295 16.57 -18.90 -2.19
CA CYS A 295 17.80 -18.56 -2.91
C CYS A 295 18.46 -17.29 -2.36
N THR A 296 19.77 -17.38 -2.11
CA THR A 296 20.63 -16.22 -1.90
C THR A 296 21.31 -15.89 -3.23
N CYS A 297 21.03 -14.71 -3.79
CA CYS A 297 21.50 -14.35 -5.12
C CYS A 297 22.91 -13.77 -5.13
N ASN A 298 23.65 -14.10 -6.18
CA ASN A 298 24.96 -13.52 -6.48
C ASN A 298 24.82 -12.02 -6.75
N ALA A 299 25.92 -11.28 -6.57
CA ALA A 299 25.96 -9.84 -6.82
C ALA A 299 25.43 -9.48 -8.22
N GLY A 300 24.58 -8.44 -8.28
CA GLY A 300 23.93 -8.01 -9.51
C GLY A 300 22.62 -8.74 -9.85
N PHE A 301 22.23 -9.76 -9.07
CA PHE A 301 20.98 -10.50 -9.25
C PHE A 301 20.05 -10.34 -8.03
N THR A 302 18.76 -10.56 -8.25
CA THR A 302 17.68 -10.44 -7.26
C THR A 302 16.48 -11.28 -7.71
N GLY A 303 15.38 -11.17 -6.97
CA GLY A 303 14.21 -12.01 -7.15
C GLY A 303 14.36 -13.35 -6.44
N PHE A 304 13.26 -14.08 -6.34
CA PHE A 304 13.20 -15.28 -5.52
C PHE A 304 14.04 -16.44 -6.07
N ASP A 305 14.21 -16.52 -7.40
CA ASP A 305 15.03 -17.52 -8.07
C ASP A 305 16.33 -16.95 -8.65
N CYS A 306 16.67 -15.69 -8.34
CA CYS A 306 17.85 -14.99 -8.86
C CYS A 306 17.88 -14.73 -10.37
N SER A 307 16.74 -14.86 -11.05
CA SER A 307 16.64 -14.58 -12.49
C SER A 307 16.60 -13.09 -12.84
N LEU A 308 16.27 -12.22 -11.87
CA LEU A 308 16.13 -10.78 -12.09
C LEU A 308 17.46 -10.06 -11.84
N ARG A 309 17.70 -8.96 -12.57
CA ARG A 309 18.85 -8.09 -12.29
C ARG A 309 18.53 -7.09 -11.18
N SER A 310 19.51 -6.85 -10.33
CA SER A 310 19.46 -5.73 -9.38
C SER A 310 19.66 -4.41 -10.12
N CYS A 311 18.83 -3.42 -9.82
CA CYS A 311 19.05 -2.04 -10.28
C CYS A 311 20.24 -1.41 -9.55
N PRO A 312 20.98 -0.48 -10.19
CA PRO A 312 22.05 0.26 -9.54
C PRO A 312 21.55 0.96 -8.27
N LYS A 313 22.27 0.76 -7.16
CA LYS A 313 22.08 1.51 -5.92
C LYS A 313 23.29 2.42 -5.78
N VAL A 314 23.13 3.72 -5.94
CA VAL A 314 24.20 4.66 -5.57
C VAL A 314 24.19 4.74 -4.05
N LEU A 315 25.07 3.98 -3.40
CA LEU A 315 25.30 4.13 -1.97
C LEU A 315 25.98 5.48 -1.76
N ARG A 316 25.48 6.24 -0.77
CA ARG A 316 25.85 7.64 -0.48
C ARG A 316 27.32 7.82 -0.02
N GLN A 317 28.20 6.84 -0.24
CA GLN A 317 29.59 6.81 0.27
C GLN A 317 30.67 7.06 -0.79
N GLU A 318 30.35 7.24 -2.07
CA GLU A 318 31.37 7.53 -3.11
C GLU A 318 31.43 9.02 -3.53
N PHE A 319 31.21 9.94 -2.58
CA PHE A 319 31.43 11.39 -2.79
C PHE A 319 32.50 11.98 -1.88
N GLU A 320 33.37 11.16 -1.28
CA GLU A 320 34.65 11.62 -0.73
C GLU A 320 35.74 11.21 -1.72
N HIS A 321 35.95 11.98 -2.80
CA HIS A 321 37.25 12.16 -3.50
C HIS A 321 37.13 12.94 -4.82
N GLN A 322 36.28 13.96 -4.95
CA GLN A 322 36.47 15.02 -5.96
C GLN A 322 35.94 16.36 -5.45
N ARG A 323 36.74 17.03 -4.63
CA ARG A 323 36.81 18.49 -4.57
C ARG A 323 38.16 18.93 -4.01
#